data_AF-A0A851IKU3-F1
#
_entry.id   AF-A0A851IKU3-F1
#
_cell.length_a   1.000
_cell.length_b   1.000
_cell.length_c   1.000
_cell.angle_alpha   90.00
_cell.angle_beta   90.00
_cell.angle_gamma   90.00
#
_symmetry.space_group_name_H-M   'P 1'
#
loop_
_entity.id
_entity.type
_entity.pdbx_description
1 polymer ?
#
loop_
_entity_poly.entity_id
_entity_poly.type
_entity_poly.pdbx_seq_one_letter_code
_entity_poly.pdbx_strand_id
1 'polypeptide(L)'
;MKKVKKLALLSILVLGISSLSYSYEDYYQKVYTVKVSKEDLFKAVNATKNQQKKLSKIFDEYQKKAEGVEKNLVQFDVKKDKIGKIEEDRYRAIARVLSNEQLEAYNSYINSQKEMFNEKNDKVKNLVDSLDLTNVQKSRILKYERDFKREVGKLRDQRLTENEFVAKYNELRQQRNEKMKTVLLDDQVKLIENF
;
A
#
# COMPACT_ATOMS: atom_id res chain seq x y z
N MET A 1 -10.17 -15.73 16.94
CA MET A 1 -10.14 -14.27 16.67
C MET A 1 -8.92 -13.52 17.24
N LYS A 2 -8.38 -13.81 18.44
CA LYS A 2 -7.22 -13.08 19.00
C LYS A 2 -5.88 -13.26 18.25
N LYS A 3 -5.59 -14.46 17.70
CA LYS A 3 -4.31 -14.73 16.99
C LYS A 3 -4.19 -14.04 15.62
N VAL A 4 -5.31 -13.86 14.90
CA VAL A 4 -5.32 -13.25 13.54
C VAL A 4 -5.08 -11.75 13.60
N LYS A 5 -5.63 -11.04 14.60
CA LYS A 5 -5.35 -9.61 14.85
C LYS A 5 -3.86 -9.38 15.11
N LYS A 6 -3.24 -10.19 16.00
CA LYS A 6 -1.80 -10.15 16.32
C LYS A 6 -0.87 -10.31 15.10
N LEU A 7 -1.29 -11.05 14.07
CA LEU A 7 -0.49 -11.28 12.85
C LEU A 7 -0.54 -10.14 11.83
N ALA A 8 -1.60 -9.34 11.81
CA ALA A 8 -1.73 -8.17 10.92
C ALA A 8 -0.84 -7.01 11.39
N LEU A 9 -0.72 -6.85 12.71
CA LEU A 9 -0.01 -5.77 13.38
C LEU A 9 1.51 -5.77 13.12
N LEU A 10 2.15 -6.94 13.12
CA LEU A 10 3.57 -7.07 12.78
C LEU A 10 3.86 -6.82 11.28
N SER A 11 2.89 -7.06 10.39
CA SER A 11 3.04 -6.65 8.99
C SER A 11 3.00 -5.13 8.83
N ILE A 12 2.19 -4.45 9.64
CA ILE A 12 2.08 -2.98 9.69
C ILE A 12 3.36 -2.35 10.26
N LEU A 13 3.90 -2.92 11.33
CA LEU A 13 5.19 -2.55 11.91
C LEU A 13 6.33 -2.59 10.87
N VAL A 14 6.39 -3.69 10.12
CA VAL A 14 7.42 -3.90 9.09
C VAL A 14 7.29 -2.91 7.96
N LEU A 15 6.06 -2.60 7.53
CA LEU A 15 5.80 -1.57 6.55
C LEU A 15 6.31 -0.21 7.05
N GLY A 16 6.01 0.13 8.31
CA GLY A 16 6.46 1.34 8.99
C GLY A 16 7.98 1.46 9.26
N ILE A 17 8.70 0.34 9.40
CA ILE A 17 10.16 0.35 9.57
C ILE A 17 10.88 0.30 8.22
N SER A 18 10.34 -0.44 7.24
CA SER A 18 10.82 -0.40 5.86
C SER A 18 10.75 1.02 5.27
N SER A 19 9.79 1.82 5.74
CA SER A 19 9.69 3.25 5.43
C SER A 19 10.66 4.19 6.09
N LEU A 20 11.44 3.73 7.07
CA LEU A 20 12.45 4.54 7.76
C LEU A 20 13.87 4.27 7.26
N SER A 21 14.05 3.31 6.35
CA SER A 21 15.38 2.78 5.96
C SER A 21 15.94 3.33 4.64
N TYR A 22 15.12 4.05 3.89
CA TYR A 22 15.54 4.94 2.83
C TYR A 22 15.40 6.36 3.38
N SER A 23 16.20 7.32 2.87
CA SER A 23 16.16 8.74 3.27
C SER A 23 14.74 9.17 3.68
N TYR A 24 14.64 9.80 4.86
CA TYR A 24 13.39 10.26 5.48
C TYR A 24 12.61 11.23 4.57
N GLU A 25 13.22 11.77 3.50
CA GLU A 25 12.52 12.53 2.44
C GLU A 25 12.05 11.65 1.28
N ASP A 26 12.80 10.60 0.91
CA ASP A 26 12.54 9.75 -0.26
C ASP A 26 11.40 8.75 -0.05
N TYR A 27 11.17 8.29 1.20
CA TYR A 27 10.20 7.22 1.48
C TYR A 27 8.80 7.72 1.87
N TYR A 28 8.67 8.87 2.55
CA TYR A 28 7.34 9.48 2.74
C TYR A 28 6.68 9.85 1.41
N GLN A 29 7.50 10.04 0.37
CA GLN A 29 7.06 10.28 -1.00
C GLN A 29 6.85 9.00 -1.83
N LYS A 30 7.39 7.85 -1.39
CA LYS A 30 7.20 6.55 -2.03
C LYS A 30 6.28 5.64 -1.21
N VAL A 31 5.05 5.55 -1.74
CA VAL A 31 4.20 4.35 -1.72
C VAL A 31 3.35 4.15 -0.45
N TYR A 32 2.10 4.61 -0.53
CA TYR A 32 1.12 3.71 -1.14
C TYR A 32 0.27 4.43 -2.18
N THR A 33 0.14 3.79 -3.34
CA THR A 33 -0.93 4.14 -4.28
C THR A 33 -2.25 3.79 -3.62
N VAL A 34 -3.16 4.78 -3.49
CA VAL A 34 -4.55 4.51 -3.07
C VAL A 34 -5.15 3.54 -4.09
N LYS A 35 -5.32 2.28 -3.71
CA LYS A 35 -5.92 1.26 -4.57
C LYS A 35 -7.42 1.39 -4.47
N VAL A 36 -8.01 1.97 -5.50
CA VAL A 36 -9.46 2.15 -5.62
C VAL A 36 -10.01 1.06 -6.53
N SER A 37 -11.03 0.35 -6.07
CA SER A 37 -11.75 -0.62 -6.90
C SER A 37 -12.54 0.11 -7.99
N LYS A 38 -12.42 -0.35 -9.24
CA LYS A 38 -13.23 0.18 -10.35
C LYS A 38 -14.72 -0.02 -10.05
N GLU A 39 -15.10 -1.15 -9.47
CA GLU A 39 -16.49 -1.47 -9.16
C GLU A 39 -17.06 -0.53 -8.08
N ASP A 40 -16.31 -0.27 -7.02
CA ASP A 40 -16.75 0.62 -5.95
C ASP A 40 -16.86 2.05 -6.46
N LEU A 41 -15.94 2.47 -7.32
CA LEU A 41 -16.01 3.76 -7.99
C LEU A 41 -17.24 3.87 -8.90
N PHE A 42 -17.54 2.83 -9.68
CA PHE A 42 -18.74 2.81 -10.54
C PHE A 42 -20.03 2.89 -9.73
N LYS A 43 -20.10 2.22 -8.58
CA LYS A 43 -21.22 2.34 -7.65
C LYS A 43 -21.32 3.75 -7.08
N ALA A 44 -20.19 4.32 -6.62
CA ALA A 44 -20.14 5.65 -6.01
C ALA A 44 -20.65 6.76 -6.94
N VAL A 45 -20.35 6.66 -8.25
CA VAL A 45 -20.80 7.66 -9.25
C VAL A 45 -22.09 7.25 -9.97
N ASN A 46 -22.72 6.14 -9.56
CA ASN A 46 -23.87 5.55 -10.24
C ASN A 46 -23.68 5.47 -11.78
N ALA A 47 -22.53 4.93 -12.21
CA ALA A 47 -22.15 4.88 -13.63
C ALA A 47 -23.03 3.90 -14.41
N THR A 48 -23.57 4.34 -15.55
CA THR A 48 -24.22 3.45 -16.52
C THR A 48 -23.24 2.45 -17.13
N LYS A 49 -23.71 1.31 -17.66
CA LYS A 49 -22.83 0.31 -18.32
C LYS A 49 -21.94 0.92 -19.41
N ASN A 50 -22.44 1.89 -20.17
CA ASN A 50 -21.65 2.58 -21.20
C ASN A 50 -20.56 3.46 -20.58
N GLN A 51 -20.88 4.21 -19.51
CA GLN A 51 -19.89 5.00 -18.78
C GLN A 51 -18.82 4.11 -18.14
N GLN A 52 -19.20 2.99 -17.51
CA GLN A 52 -18.25 2.02 -16.93
C GLN A 52 -17.24 1.53 -17.98
N LYS A 53 -17.69 1.23 -19.20
CA LYS A 53 -16.81 0.80 -20.31
C LYS A 53 -15.84 1.91 -20.72
N LYS A 54 -16.31 3.15 -20.84
CA LYS A 54 -15.47 4.31 -21.18
C LYS A 54 -14.46 4.62 -20.07
N LEU A 55 -14.91 4.67 -18.82
CA LEU A 55 -14.07 4.91 -17.65
C LEU A 55 -13.01 3.82 -17.47
N SER A 56 -13.37 2.55 -17.67
CA SER A 56 -12.41 1.43 -17.60
C SER A 56 -11.24 1.63 -18.56
N LYS A 57 -11.52 2.01 -19.81
CA LYS A 57 -10.48 2.30 -20.81
C LYS A 57 -9.59 3.47 -20.38
N ILE A 58 -10.19 4.54 -19.86
CA ILE A 58 -9.45 5.68 -19.32
C ILE A 58 -8.53 5.21 -18.19
N PHE A 59 -9.04 4.49 -17.20
CA PHE A 59 -8.23 4.01 -16.08
C PHE A 59 -7.06 3.13 -16.54
N ASP A 60 -7.29 2.20 -17.47
CA ASP A 60 -6.25 1.32 -17.99
C ASP A 60 -5.18 2.09 -18.79
N GLU A 61 -5.59 3.05 -19.61
CA GLU A 61 -4.67 3.88 -20.39
C GLU A 61 -3.76 4.71 -19.49
N TYR A 62 -4.36 5.42 -18.52
CA TYR A 62 -3.60 6.31 -17.64
C TYR A 62 -2.76 5.53 -16.61
N GLN A 63 -3.20 4.33 -16.20
CA GLN A 63 -2.37 3.43 -15.41
C GLN A 63 -1.10 3.02 -16.19
N LYS A 64 -1.22 2.63 -17.46
CA LYS A 64 -0.06 2.29 -18.30
C LYS A 64 0.90 3.46 -18.47
N LYS A 65 0.38 4.69 -18.63
CA LYS A 65 1.21 5.91 -18.69
C LYS A 65 1.99 6.12 -17.39
N ALA A 66 1.34 5.98 -16.25
CA ALA A 66 1.98 6.10 -14.93
C ALA A 66 3.06 5.02 -14.70
N GLU A 67 2.77 3.76 -15.05
CA GLU A 67 3.73 2.66 -15.00
C GLU A 67 4.96 2.92 -15.90
N GLY A 68 4.76 3.55 -17.06
CA GLY A 68 5.85 3.96 -17.94
C GLY A 68 6.76 5.03 -17.32
N VAL A 69 6.20 5.98 -16.58
CA VAL A 69 7.00 6.99 -15.84
C VAL A 69 7.80 6.33 -14.72
N GLU A 70 7.19 5.38 -13.99
CA GLU A 70 7.84 4.74 -12.85
C GLU A 70 9.06 3.91 -13.26
N LYS A 71 8.99 3.24 -14.42
CA LYS A 71 10.11 2.45 -14.98
C LYS A 71 11.31 3.29 -15.43
N ASN A 72 11.15 4.60 -15.58
CA ASN A 72 12.26 5.47 -16.00
C ASN A 72 13.24 5.73 -14.84
N LEU A 73 14.54 5.75 -15.15
CA LEU A 73 15.62 6.03 -14.19
C LEU A 73 15.86 7.55 -14.03
N VAL A 74 14.81 8.33 -13.84
CA VAL A 74 14.91 9.79 -13.60
C VAL A 74 14.72 10.12 -12.12
N GLN A 75 15.16 11.33 -11.73
CA GLN A 75 15.00 11.87 -10.38
C GLN A 75 13.54 11.91 -9.94
N PHE A 76 13.32 11.85 -8.62
CA PHE A 76 11.98 11.76 -8.04
C PHE A 76 11.09 12.94 -8.40
N ASP A 77 11.58 14.18 -8.28
CA ASP A 77 10.77 15.38 -8.59
C ASP A 77 10.28 15.40 -10.04
N VAL A 78 11.14 14.95 -10.97
CA VAL A 78 10.78 14.81 -12.38
C VAL A 78 9.70 13.74 -12.58
N LYS A 79 9.71 12.65 -11.80
CA LYS A 79 8.62 11.67 -11.83
C LYS A 79 7.33 12.26 -11.28
N LYS A 80 7.41 12.98 -10.15
CA LYS A 80 6.26 13.62 -9.50
C LYS A 80 5.54 14.57 -10.44
N ASP A 81 6.25 15.43 -11.13
CA ASP A 81 5.66 16.37 -12.10
C ASP A 81 4.99 15.65 -13.27
N LYS A 82 5.63 14.59 -13.79
CA LYS A 82 5.06 13.77 -14.88
C LYS A 82 3.80 13.04 -14.44
N ILE A 83 3.79 12.49 -13.22
CA ILE A 83 2.60 11.84 -12.65
C ILE A 83 1.49 12.86 -12.41
N GLY A 84 1.80 14.06 -11.90
CA GLY A 84 0.82 15.13 -11.73
C GLY A 84 0.09 15.49 -13.03
N LYS A 85 0.84 15.64 -14.14
CA LYS A 85 0.24 15.86 -15.47
C LYS A 85 -0.66 14.72 -15.91
N ILE A 86 -0.25 13.47 -15.68
CA ILE A 86 -1.05 12.27 -15.98
C ILE A 86 -2.36 12.28 -15.15
N GLU A 87 -2.32 12.71 -13.89
CA GLU A 87 -3.51 12.80 -13.05
C GLU A 87 -4.49 13.89 -13.52
N GLU A 88 -3.99 15.07 -13.90
CA GLU A 88 -4.81 16.15 -14.46
C GLU A 88 -5.48 15.74 -15.78
N ASP A 89 -4.72 15.14 -16.70
CA ASP A 89 -5.25 14.67 -17.98
C ASP A 89 -6.27 13.54 -17.80
N ARG A 90 -6.01 12.62 -16.85
CA ARG A 90 -6.97 11.58 -16.47
C ARG A 90 -8.27 12.21 -15.97
N TYR A 91 -8.17 13.21 -15.09
CA TYR A 91 -9.34 13.90 -14.56
C TYR A 91 -10.17 14.55 -15.66
N ARG A 92 -9.52 15.26 -16.59
CA ARG A 92 -10.19 15.85 -17.76
C ARG A 92 -10.87 14.80 -18.64
N ALA A 93 -10.25 13.64 -18.82
CA ALA A 93 -10.85 12.53 -19.58
C ALA A 93 -12.09 11.96 -18.89
N ILE A 94 -12.07 11.84 -17.55
CA ILE A 94 -13.22 11.39 -16.74
C ILE A 94 -14.36 12.41 -16.82
N ALA A 95 -14.07 13.70 -16.71
CA ALA A 95 -15.05 14.77 -16.78
C ALA A 95 -15.82 14.82 -18.12
N ARG A 96 -15.24 14.29 -19.21
CA ARG A 96 -15.93 14.15 -20.51
C ARG A 96 -16.92 12.99 -20.56
N VAL A 97 -16.91 12.08 -19.58
CA VAL A 97 -17.73 10.86 -19.54
C VAL A 97 -18.85 10.97 -18.50
N LEU A 98 -18.58 11.64 -17.39
CA LEU A 98 -19.51 11.82 -16.28
C LEU A 98 -20.33 13.10 -16.45
N SER A 99 -21.56 13.12 -15.92
CA SER A 99 -22.28 14.37 -15.69
C SER A 99 -21.64 15.17 -14.54
N ASN A 100 -22.02 16.43 -14.38
CA ASN A 100 -21.51 17.26 -13.27
C ASN A 100 -21.80 16.63 -11.90
N GLU A 101 -23.04 16.17 -11.67
CA GLU A 101 -23.42 15.47 -10.43
C GLU A 101 -22.58 14.20 -10.18
N GLN A 102 -22.35 13.41 -11.23
CA GLN A 102 -21.53 12.21 -11.12
C GLN A 102 -20.05 12.54 -10.88
N LEU A 103 -19.57 13.66 -11.41
CA LEU A 103 -18.20 14.15 -11.19
C LEU A 103 -18.01 14.66 -9.76
N GLU A 104 -19.02 15.31 -9.17
CA GLU A 104 -19.03 15.68 -7.75
C GLU A 104 -19.01 14.44 -6.84
N ALA A 105 -19.81 13.41 -7.17
CA ALA A 105 -19.78 12.13 -6.48
C ALA A 105 -18.41 11.43 -6.61
N TYR A 106 -17.79 11.50 -7.80
CA TYR A 106 -16.43 11.01 -8.03
C TYR A 106 -15.42 11.72 -7.13
N ASN A 107 -15.45 13.06 -7.09
CA ASN A 107 -14.54 13.87 -6.28
C ASN A 107 -14.68 13.52 -4.79
N SER A 108 -15.92 13.46 -4.30
CA SER A 108 -16.21 13.11 -2.90
C SER A 108 -15.69 11.73 -2.55
N TYR A 109 -15.93 10.74 -3.41
CA TYR A 109 -15.42 9.39 -3.21
C TYR A 109 -13.88 9.35 -3.19
N ILE A 110 -13.21 9.95 -4.18
CA ILE A 110 -11.74 9.97 -4.22
C ILE A 110 -11.15 10.68 -2.99
N ASN A 111 -11.74 11.79 -2.56
CA ASN A 111 -11.28 12.51 -1.37
C ASN A 111 -11.42 11.65 -0.10
N SER A 112 -12.55 10.96 0.08
CA SER A 112 -12.71 10.03 1.21
C SER A 112 -11.69 8.88 1.19
N GLN A 113 -11.36 8.34 0.00
CA GLN A 113 -10.33 7.30 -0.11
C GLN A 113 -8.95 7.85 0.27
N LYS A 114 -8.63 9.09 -0.11
CA LYS A 114 -7.39 9.77 0.27
C LYS A 114 -7.33 10.03 1.77
N GLU A 115 -8.42 10.50 2.37
CA GLU A 115 -8.51 10.77 3.80
C GLU A 115 -8.32 9.47 4.61
N MET A 116 -9.10 8.42 4.31
CA MET A 116 -8.92 7.12 4.97
C MET A 116 -7.51 6.55 4.79
N PHE A 117 -6.87 6.83 3.66
CA PHE A 117 -5.50 6.43 3.41
C PHE A 117 -4.51 7.20 4.29
N ASN A 118 -4.65 8.52 4.37
CA ASN A 118 -3.83 9.36 5.24
C ASN A 118 -4.01 8.99 6.71
N GLU A 119 -5.24 8.80 7.18
CA GLU A 119 -5.50 8.36 8.55
C GLU A 119 -4.82 7.03 8.88
N LYS A 120 -4.85 6.07 7.94
CA LYS A 120 -4.15 4.79 8.12
C LYS A 120 -2.65 5.02 8.23
N ASN A 121 -2.06 5.83 7.37
CA ASN A 121 -0.63 6.12 7.43
C ASN A 121 -0.24 6.84 8.72
N ASP A 122 -1.03 7.82 9.16
CA ASP A 122 -0.79 8.56 10.39
C ASP A 122 -0.86 7.65 11.61
N LYS A 123 -1.84 6.74 11.65
CA LYS A 123 -1.93 5.70 12.69
C LYS A 123 -0.68 4.81 12.71
N VAL A 124 -0.20 4.38 11.55
CA VAL A 124 1.02 3.55 11.45
C VAL A 124 2.25 4.34 11.89
N LYS A 125 2.39 5.59 11.44
CA LYS A 125 3.48 6.48 11.83
C LYS A 125 3.51 6.65 13.35
N ASN A 126 2.37 6.99 13.94
CA ASN A 126 2.24 7.17 15.38
C ASN A 126 2.59 5.90 16.16
N LEU A 127 2.21 4.71 15.67
CA LEU A 127 2.63 3.44 16.28
C LEU A 127 4.15 3.27 16.22
N VAL A 128 4.76 3.49 15.06
CA VAL A 128 6.21 3.33 14.88
C VAL A 128 6.99 4.31 15.75
N ASP A 129 6.55 5.56 15.81
CA ASP A 129 7.14 6.59 16.65
C ASP A 129 6.98 6.23 18.14
N SER A 130 5.80 5.75 18.55
CA SER A 130 5.53 5.32 19.94
C SER A 130 6.32 4.09 20.37
N LEU A 131 6.72 3.24 19.43
CA LEU A 131 7.54 2.07 19.73
C LEU A 131 9.00 2.43 20.00
N ASP A 132 9.43 3.61 19.57
CA ASP A 132 10.78 4.15 19.78
C ASP A 132 11.89 3.10 19.56
N LEU A 133 11.85 2.45 18.40
CA LEU A 133 12.77 1.36 18.10
C LEU A 133 14.20 1.89 17.91
N THR A 134 15.15 1.24 18.58
CA THR A 134 16.57 1.50 18.38
C THR A 134 17.00 1.15 16.94
N ASN A 135 18.10 1.75 16.47
CA ASN A 135 18.64 1.44 15.14
C ASN A 135 18.99 -0.04 14.96
N VAL A 136 19.43 -0.71 16.04
CA VAL A 136 19.72 -2.15 16.03
C VAL A 136 18.43 -2.96 15.83
N GLN A 137 17.36 -2.63 16.56
CA GLN A 137 16.06 -3.28 16.40
C GLN A 137 15.50 -3.07 14.99
N LYS A 138 15.51 -1.82 14.49
CA LYS A 138 15.10 -1.47 13.12
C LYS A 138 15.85 -2.31 12.08
N SER A 139 17.18 -2.35 12.15
CA SER A 139 18.02 -3.12 11.23
C SER A 139 17.69 -4.63 11.23
N ARG A 140 17.49 -5.23 12.41
CA ARG A 140 17.12 -6.64 12.53
C ARG A 140 15.72 -6.92 11.94
N ILE A 141 14.74 -6.07 12.22
CA ILE A 141 13.38 -6.19 11.67
C ILE A 141 13.42 -6.11 10.14
N LEU A 142 14.17 -5.16 9.58
CA LEU A 142 14.36 -5.05 8.12
C LEU A 142 15.01 -6.29 7.52
N LYS A 143 16.00 -6.88 8.20
CA LYS A 143 16.63 -8.12 7.76
C LYS A 143 15.61 -9.25 7.69
N TYR A 144 14.80 -9.45 8.73
CA TYR A 144 13.77 -10.48 8.74
C TYR A 144 12.72 -10.29 7.65
N GLU A 145 12.38 -9.04 7.32
CA GLU A 145 11.48 -8.77 6.19
C GLU A 145 12.12 -9.07 4.84
N ARG A 146 13.39 -8.70 4.63
CA ARG A 146 14.11 -9.06 3.40
C ARG A 146 14.21 -10.58 3.23
N ASP A 147 14.52 -11.29 4.31
CA ASP A 147 14.58 -12.75 4.31
C ASP A 147 13.20 -13.35 3.97
N PHE A 148 12.12 -12.85 4.59
CA PHE A 148 10.75 -13.27 4.27
C PHE A 148 10.40 -13.05 2.79
N LYS A 149 10.68 -11.86 2.24
CA LYS A 149 10.44 -11.56 0.81
C LYS A 149 11.22 -12.50 -0.11
N ARG A 150 12.48 -12.83 0.24
CA ARG A 150 13.29 -13.79 -0.52
C ARG A 150 12.68 -15.18 -0.49
N GLU A 151 12.26 -15.68 0.67
CA GLU A 151 11.64 -17.00 0.78
C GLU A 151 10.28 -17.07 0.06
N VAL A 152 9.46 -16.01 0.15
CA VAL A 152 8.21 -15.91 -0.64
C VAL A 152 8.51 -15.88 -2.14
N GLY A 153 9.60 -15.22 -2.56
CA GLY A 153 10.08 -15.26 -3.94
C GLY A 153 10.31 -16.70 -4.43
N LYS A 154 11.04 -17.51 -3.65
CA LYS A 154 11.26 -18.93 -3.95
C LYS A 154 9.96 -19.74 -4.02
N LEU A 155 8.96 -19.42 -3.19
CA LEU A 155 7.65 -20.09 -3.25
C LEU A 155 6.93 -19.84 -4.57
N ARG A 156 7.12 -18.67 -5.20
CA ARG A 156 6.52 -18.35 -6.51
C ARG A 156 7.15 -19.16 -7.65
N ASP A 157 8.41 -19.56 -7.49
CA ASP A 157 9.14 -20.38 -8.46
C ASP A 157 8.79 -21.87 -8.33
N GLN A 158 8.26 -22.27 -7.17
CA GLN A 158 7.67 -23.58 -6.95
C GLN A 158 6.25 -23.57 -7.55
N ARG A 159 5.97 -24.43 -8.54
CA ARG A 159 4.64 -24.57 -9.18
C ARG A 159 3.61 -25.16 -8.21
N LEU A 160 3.30 -24.45 -7.13
CA LEU A 160 2.36 -24.82 -6.09
C LEU A 160 0.93 -24.52 -6.53
N THR A 161 -0.02 -25.29 -6.01
CA THR A 161 -1.44 -24.89 -6.06
C THR A 161 -1.68 -23.67 -5.17
N GLU A 162 -2.79 -22.96 -5.40
CA GLU A 162 -3.14 -21.76 -4.64
C GLU A 162 -3.21 -22.05 -3.12
N ASN A 163 -3.85 -23.16 -2.73
CA ASN A 163 -3.99 -23.56 -1.33
C ASN A 163 -2.63 -23.85 -0.68
N GLU A 164 -1.73 -24.53 -1.38
CA GLU A 164 -0.38 -24.81 -0.89
C GLU A 164 0.46 -23.55 -0.77
N PHE A 165 0.36 -22.64 -1.75
CA PHE A 165 1.03 -21.34 -1.70
C PHE A 165 0.56 -20.53 -0.48
N VAL A 166 -0.75 -20.44 -0.26
CA VAL A 166 -1.34 -19.71 0.88
C VAL A 166 -0.89 -20.31 2.21
N ALA A 167 -0.90 -21.64 2.34
CA ALA A 167 -0.45 -22.32 3.55
C ALA A 167 1.03 -22.01 3.86
N LYS A 168 1.92 -22.20 2.88
CA LYS A 168 3.37 -21.93 3.05
C LYS A 168 3.67 -20.45 3.28
N TYR A 169 2.95 -19.55 2.60
CA TYR A 169 3.08 -18.10 2.83
C TYR A 169 2.73 -17.73 4.27
N ASN A 170 1.63 -18.29 4.81
CA ASN A 170 1.21 -18.04 6.17
C ASN A 170 2.20 -18.59 7.21
N GLU A 171 2.82 -19.74 6.93
CA GLU A 171 3.88 -20.30 7.76
C GLU A 171 5.11 -19.37 7.80
N LEU A 172 5.64 -18.98 6.64
CA LEU A 172 6.76 -18.03 6.54
C LEU A 172 6.45 -16.72 7.26
N ARG A 173 5.20 -16.25 7.15
CA ARG A 173 4.73 -15.04 7.83
C ARG A 173 4.74 -15.20 9.34
N GLN A 174 4.29 -16.35 9.87
CA GLN A 174 4.34 -16.63 11.30
C GLN A 174 5.78 -16.70 11.80
N GLN A 175 6.66 -17.42 11.11
CA GLN A 175 8.07 -17.53 11.48
C GLN A 175 8.76 -16.15 11.52
N ARG A 176 8.49 -15.30 10.53
CA ARG A 176 8.98 -13.92 10.48
C ARG A 176 8.47 -13.09 11.67
N ASN A 177 7.19 -13.21 12.00
CA ASN A 177 6.58 -12.50 13.12
C ASN A 177 7.17 -12.90 14.47
N GLU A 178 7.39 -14.19 14.70
CA GLU A 178 8.02 -14.67 15.94
C GLU A 178 9.47 -14.18 16.05
N LYS A 179 10.24 -14.21 14.96
CA LYS A 179 11.59 -13.61 14.93
C LYS A 179 11.59 -12.11 15.21
N MET A 180 10.57 -11.39 14.77
CA MET A 180 10.45 -9.96 15.05
C MET A 180 10.08 -9.67 16.51
N LYS A 181 9.29 -10.53 17.16
CA LYS A 181 9.00 -10.36 18.59
C LYS A 181 10.24 -10.49 19.46
N THR A 182 11.17 -11.38 19.13
CA THR A 182 12.39 -11.59 19.95
C THR A 182 13.35 -10.40 19.95
N VAL A 183 13.16 -9.41 19.07
CA VAL A 183 13.96 -8.18 19.05
C VAL A 183 13.25 -7.00 19.70
N LEU A 184 12.03 -7.16 20.18
CA LEU A 184 11.25 -6.12 20.83
C LEU A 184 11.29 -6.28 22.35
N LEU A 185 11.16 -5.17 23.08
CA LEU A 185 10.93 -5.17 24.51
C LEU A 185 9.47 -5.52 24.82
N ASP A 186 9.20 -6.03 26.03
CA ASP A 186 7.86 -6.44 26.43
C ASP A 186 6.82 -5.32 26.30
N ASP A 187 7.19 -4.09 26.65
CA ASP A 187 6.27 -2.94 26.53
C ASP A 187 6.05 -2.54 25.06
N GLN A 188 7.05 -2.69 24.19
CA GLN A 188 6.88 -2.53 22.74
C GLN A 188 5.96 -3.62 22.16
N VAL A 189 6.07 -4.85 22.65
CA VAL A 189 5.15 -5.94 22.27
C VAL A 189 3.73 -5.62 22.73
N LYS A 190 3.53 -5.14 23.96
CA LYS A 190 2.20 -4.73 24.45
C LYS A 190 1.61 -3.60 23.61
N LEU A 191 2.40 -2.59 23.23
CA LEU A 191 1.96 -1.50 22.35
C LEU A 191 1.45 -2.04 21.01
N ILE A 192 2.17 -3.00 20.41
CA ILE A 192 1.73 -3.65 19.18
C ILE A 192 0.46 -4.47 19.41
N GLU A 193 0.35 -5.20 20.52
CA GLU A 193 -0.82 -6.04 20.81
C GLU A 193 -2.10 -5.24 21.10
N ASN A 194 -1.96 -3.98 21.52
CA ASN A 194 -3.06 -3.09 21.88
C ASN A 194 -3.47 -2.12 20.75
N PHE A 195 -2.76 -2.12 19.63
CA PHE A 195 -3.09 -1.34 18.41
C PHE A 195 -4.10 -2.08 17.52
#